data_AF-A0A7V8WZ92-F1
#
_entry.id   AF-A0A7V8WZ92-F1
#
_cell.length_a   1.000
_cell.length_b   1.000
_cell.length_c   1.000
_cell.angle_alpha   90.00
_cell.angle_beta   90.00
_cell.angle_gamma   90.00
#
_symmetry.space_group_name_H-M   'P 1'
#
loop_
_entity.id
_entity.type
_entity.pdbx_description
1 polymer ?
#
loop_
_entity_poly.entity_id
_entity_poly.type
_entity_poly.pdbx_seq_one_letter_code
_entity_poly.pdbx_strand_id
1 'polypeptide(L)'
;VLRDKDLARCTPEELREAHRLMAALRLHPPLRPSRRRRPDRRSRRGAPVDLRRSVRDALANDGEILRLATTRRTTRPRRVVLLIDVSGSMAPYARALARFAHAAVAGRGAGRVEVFALGTRLTRITRELSTHDPDAALAAAAAVVTDWDGGTRLGDGLRTFNDQWGVRGLARSAVVVLLSDGWDRGDPGVLAAEVARLRRVAHRVVWVNPLRASPGYEPLARGMAAALPHLDSFVDGHSVASLESLVRLVGEDGS
;
A
#
# COMPACT_ATOMS: atom_id res chain seq x y z
N VAL A 1 3.10 -13.16 -23.56
CA VAL A 1 1.69 -13.01 -24.05
C VAL A 1 0.71 -12.90 -22.89
N LEU A 2 0.51 -13.92 -22.03
CA LEU A 2 -0.45 -13.82 -20.91
C LEU A 2 -0.09 -12.72 -19.89
N ARG A 3 1.20 -12.51 -19.59
CA ARG A 3 1.62 -11.50 -18.61
C ARG A 3 1.24 -10.07 -18.98
N ASP A 4 1.24 -9.78 -20.28
CA ASP A 4 0.96 -8.47 -20.86
C ASP A 4 -0.51 -8.35 -21.31
N LYS A 5 -1.28 -9.44 -21.21
CA LYS A 5 -2.69 -9.44 -21.60
C LYS A 5 -3.50 -8.63 -20.59
N ASP A 6 -4.40 -7.82 -21.13
CA ASP A 6 -5.39 -7.08 -20.35
C ASP A 6 -6.28 -8.06 -19.59
N LEU A 7 -6.27 -7.93 -18.26
CA LEU A 7 -7.03 -8.76 -17.33
C LEU A 7 -8.53 -8.70 -17.61
N ALA A 8 -9.03 -7.57 -18.13
CA ALA A 8 -10.44 -7.43 -18.55
C ALA A 8 -10.79 -8.29 -19.77
N ARG A 9 -9.80 -8.74 -20.55
CA ARG A 9 -9.98 -9.54 -21.78
C ARG A 9 -9.54 -10.99 -21.61
N CYS A 10 -9.14 -11.40 -20.40
CA CYS A 10 -8.74 -12.77 -20.12
C CYS A 10 -9.95 -13.71 -20.10
N THR A 11 -9.81 -14.91 -20.66
CA THR A 11 -10.77 -16.00 -20.44
C THR A 11 -10.71 -16.48 -18.98
N PRO A 12 -11.70 -17.24 -18.49
CA PRO A 12 -11.64 -17.80 -17.14
C PRO A 12 -10.39 -18.67 -16.88
N GLU A 13 -9.90 -19.41 -17.88
CA GLU A 13 -8.66 -20.20 -17.82
C GLU A 13 -7.43 -19.31 -17.67
N GLU A 14 -7.32 -18.30 -18.53
CA GLU A 14 -6.21 -17.35 -18.51
C GLU A 14 -6.19 -16.53 -17.23
N LEU A 15 -7.37 -16.15 -16.72
CA LEU A 15 -7.51 -15.42 -15.48
C LEU A 15 -7.08 -16.30 -14.28
N ARG A 16 -7.40 -17.61 -14.28
CA ARG A 16 -6.87 -18.56 -13.28
C ARG A 16 -5.35 -18.63 -13.31
N GLU A 17 -4.75 -18.68 -14.49
CA GLU A 17 -3.29 -18.72 -14.61
C GLU A 17 -2.64 -17.39 -14.20
N ALA A 18 -3.22 -16.25 -14.60
CA ALA A 18 -2.81 -14.93 -14.14
C ALA A 18 -2.84 -14.82 -12.61
N HIS A 19 -3.85 -15.41 -11.95
CA HIS A 19 -3.91 -15.45 -10.50
C HIS A 19 -2.79 -16.27 -9.86
N ARG A 20 -2.38 -17.39 -10.47
CA ARG A 20 -1.22 -18.15 -9.98
C ARG A 20 0.06 -17.32 -10.04
N LEU A 21 0.25 -16.57 -11.11
CA LEU A 21 1.37 -15.64 -11.24
C LEU A 21 1.31 -14.54 -10.17
N MET A 22 0.13 -13.95 -9.95
CA MET A 22 -0.08 -12.95 -8.89
C MET A 22 0.18 -13.50 -7.48
N ALA A 23 -0.13 -14.77 -7.23
CA ALA A 23 0.10 -15.41 -5.94
C ALA A 23 1.58 -15.54 -5.57
N ALA A 24 2.51 -15.40 -6.53
CA ALA A 24 3.95 -15.35 -6.29
C ALA A 24 4.46 -13.93 -5.96
N LEU A 25 3.65 -12.89 -6.19
CA LEU A 25 4.05 -11.50 -5.96
C LEU A 25 4.19 -11.22 -4.46
N ARG A 26 5.28 -10.56 -4.08
CA ARG A 26 5.60 -10.23 -2.69
C ARG A 26 5.98 -8.77 -2.60
N LEU A 27 5.23 -8.03 -1.79
CA LEU A 27 5.55 -6.63 -1.50
C LEU A 27 6.74 -6.57 -0.55
N HIS A 28 7.77 -5.82 -0.96
CA HIS A 28 8.98 -5.59 -0.17
C HIS A 28 9.11 -4.09 0.15
N PRO A 29 8.24 -3.52 0.99
CA PRO A 29 8.23 -2.08 1.19
C PRO A 29 9.54 -1.57 1.83
N PRO A 30 9.98 -0.35 1.47
CA PRO A 30 11.15 0.31 2.00
C PRO A 30 11.26 0.24 3.51
N LEU A 31 12.49 0.22 3.99
CA LEU A 31 12.75 0.26 5.41
C LEU A 31 12.65 1.70 5.93
N ARG A 32 12.11 1.86 7.13
CA ARG A 32 12.14 3.12 7.87
C ARG A 32 12.85 2.95 9.22
N PRO A 33 13.45 4.02 9.76
CA PRO A 33 13.92 4.03 11.12
C PRO A 33 12.80 3.65 12.10
N SER A 34 13.10 2.73 13.00
CA SER A 34 12.26 2.38 14.13
C SER A 34 12.63 3.25 15.34
N ARG A 35 11.65 3.53 16.20
CA ARG A 35 11.92 4.13 17.52
C ARG A 35 12.70 3.16 18.42
N ARG A 36 12.59 1.86 18.16
CA ARG A 36 13.30 0.83 18.92
C ARG A 36 14.81 0.93 18.66
N ARG A 37 15.55 1.00 19.75
CA ARG A 37 17.02 0.97 19.75
C ARG A 37 17.52 -0.44 20.07
N ARG A 38 18.68 -0.79 19.56
CA ARG A 38 19.44 -2.00 19.94
C ARG A 38 20.89 -1.64 20.22
N PRO A 39 21.59 -2.46 21.02
CA PRO A 39 23.03 -2.30 21.21
C PRO A 39 23.74 -2.24 19.86
N ASP A 40 24.60 -1.24 19.69
CA ASP A 40 25.47 -1.13 18.54
C ASP A 40 26.83 -1.76 18.87
N ARG A 41 27.06 -2.97 18.34
CA ARG A 41 28.31 -3.69 18.56
C ARG A 41 29.49 -3.07 17.81
N ARG A 42 29.22 -2.21 16.81
CA ARG A 42 30.28 -1.57 16.00
C ARG A 42 30.80 -0.29 16.63
N SER A 43 30.14 0.24 17.68
CA SER A 43 30.52 1.47 18.38
C SER A 43 30.99 2.59 17.45
N ARG A 44 30.17 2.89 16.43
CA ARG A 44 30.51 3.93 15.46
C ARG A 44 30.64 5.29 16.17
N ARG A 45 31.62 6.11 15.76
CA ARG A 45 31.75 7.50 16.24
C ARG A 45 30.41 8.23 16.05
N GLY A 46 29.96 8.94 17.09
CA GLY A 46 28.69 9.66 17.10
C GLY A 46 27.45 8.79 17.37
N ALA A 47 27.59 7.48 17.60
CA ALA A 47 26.46 6.66 18.00
C ALA A 47 25.94 7.06 19.41
N PRO A 48 24.61 7.18 19.61
CA PRO A 48 24.07 7.55 20.90
C PRO A 48 24.44 6.57 22.01
N VAL A 49 24.90 7.08 23.15
CA VAL A 49 25.38 6.30 24.28
C VAL A 49 24.23 5.55 24.97
N ASP A 50 24.46 4.27 25.28
CA ASP A 50 23.64 3.48 26.20
C ASP A 50 24.16 3.70 27.63
N LEU A 51 23.67 4.74 28.30
CA LEU A 51 24.14 5.09 29.64
C LEU A 51 23.88 3.95 30.64
N ARG A 52 22.72 3.30 30.56
CA ARG A 52 22.37 2.19 31.46
C ARG A 52 23.34 1.03 31.33
N ARG A 53 23.68 0.65 30.11
CA ARG A 53 24.67 -0.41 29.87
C ARG A 53 26.08 0.05 30.24
N SER A 54 26.47 1.28 29.90
CA SER A 54 27.80 1.82 30.21
C SER A 54 28.06 1.87 31.73
N VAL A 55 27.08 2.33 32.51
CA VAL A 55 27.18 2.35 33.98
C VAL A 55 27.24 0.93 34.55
N ARG A 56 26.41 0.02 34.04
CA ARG A 56 26.45 -1.40 34.47
C ARG A 56 27.81 -2.04 34.16
N ASP A 57 28.36 -1.78 32.98
CA ASP A 57 29.66 -2.30 32.58
C ASP A 57 30.78 -1.67 33.43
N ALA A 58 30.67 -0.40 33.82
CA ALA A 58 31.63 0.27 34.71
C ALA A 58 31.59 -0.27 36.15
N LEU A 59 30.41 -0.62 36.68
CA LEU A 59 30.29 -1.26 37.99
C LEU A 59 31.01 -2.62 38.07
N ALA A 60 31.17 -3.31 36.93
CA ALA A 60 31.97 -4.53 36.85
C ALA A 60 33.49 -4.27 36.76
N ASN A 61 33.90 -3.01 36.62
CA ASN A 61 35.29 -2.57 36.47
C ASN A 61 35.62 -1.49 37.53
N ASP A 62 35.27 -1.73 38.80
CA ASP A 62 35.53 -0.82 39.93
C ASP A 62 35.07 0.64 39.73
N GLY A 63 34.04 0.85 38.91
CA GLY A 63 33.50 2.17 38.59
C GLY A 63 34.20 2.88 37.43
N GLU A 64 35.23 2.28 36.82
CA GLU A 64 35.92 2.85 35.67
C GLU A 64 35.17 2.61 34.37
N ILE A 65 34.88 3.69 33.64
CA ILE A 65 34.27 3.62 32.31
C ILE A 65 35.38 3.39 31.28
N LEU A 66 35.72 2.12 31.04
CA LEU A 66 36.70 1.73 30.02
C LEU A 66 36.19 1.98 28.60
N ARG A 67 34.88 1.78 28.36
CA ARG A 67 34.21 1.98 27.06
C ARG A 67 32.76 2.39 27.24
N LEU A 68 32.33 3.39 26.48
CA LEU A 68 30.92 3.72 26.36
C LEU A 68 30.20 2.70 25.46
N ALA A 69 29.20 2.02 26.01
CA ALA A 69 28.27 1.24 25.23
C ALA A 69 27.42 2.18 24.37
N THR A 70 27.16 1.80 23.11
CA THR A 70 26.37 2.62 22.19
C THR A 70 25.13 1.89 21.71
N THR A 71 24.14 2.66 21.24
CA THR A 71 22.91 2.15 20.65
C THR A 71 22.76 2.65 19.22
N ARG A 72 22.05 1.86 18.41
CA ARG A 72 21.56 2.28 17.09
C ARG A 72 20.07 2.07 16.98
N ARG A 73 19.39 2.90 16.19
CA ARG A 73 17.99 2.66 15.81
C ARG A 73 17.92 1.41 14.93
N THR A 74 16.93 0.55 15.17
CA THR A 74 16.64 -0.54 14.23
C THR A 74 15.87 0.00 13.05
N THR A 75 15.79 -0.76 11.96
CA THR A 75 14.87 -0.49 10.87
C THR A 75 13.63 -1.37 10.99
N ARG A 76 12.56 -0.99 10.29
CA ARG A 76 11.38 -1.83 10.09
C ARG A 76 10.78 -1.53 8.72
N PRO A 77 10.16 -2.50 8.04
CA PRO A 77 9.43 -2.24 6.80
C PRO A 77 8.33 -1.18 7.02
N ARG A 78 8.11 -0.34 6.01
CA ARG A 78 6.96 0.57 5.96
C ARG A 78 5.66 -0.23 5.84
N ARG A 79 4.55 0.40 6.21
CA ARG A 79 3.22 -0.15 5.93
C ARG A 79 2.93 0.03 4.44
N VAL A 80 2.15 -0.88 3.87
CA VAL A 80 1.51 -0.68 2.57
C VAL A 80 0.01 -0.57 2.79
N VAL A 81 -0.62 0.45 2.24
CA VAL A 81 -2.08 0.60 2.25
C VAL A 81 -2.57 0.48 0.82
N LEU A 82 -3.44 -0.48 0.55
CA LEU A 82 -4.11 -0.66 -0.73
C LEU A 82 -5.53 -0.11 -0.61
N LEU A 83 -5.87 0.88 -1.43
CA LEU A 83 -7.20 1.44 -1.58
C LEU A 83 -7.72 1.00 -2.95
N ILE A 84 -8.65 0.03 -2.97
CA ILE A 84 -9.15 -0.60 -4.20
C ILE A 84 -10.52 -0.03 -4.51
N ASP A 85 -10.66 0.60 -5.66
CA ASP A 85 -11.94 1.01 -6.20
C ASP A 85 -12.75 -0.21 -6.65
N VAL A 86 -13.99 -0.27 -6.20
CA VAL A 86 -14.96 -1.35 -6.50
C VAL A 86 -16.15 -0.83 -7.30
N SER A 87 -15.97 0.29 -8.02
CA SER A 87 -16.95 0.81 -8.98
C SER A 87 -17.33 -0.21 -10.05
N GLY A 88 -18.50 -0.02 -10.65
CA GLY A 88 -18.93 -0.81 -11.81
C GLY A 88 -17.96 -0.74 -13.00
N SER A 89 -17.29 0.39 -13.22
CA SER A 89 -16.27 0.53 -14.29
C SER A 89 -14.98 -0.26 -13.99
N MET A 90 -14.72 -0.54 -12.71
CA MET A 90 -13.63 -1.42 -12.26
C MET A 90 -14.01 -2.90 -12.23
N ALA A 91 -15.28 -3.27 -12.48
CA ALA A 91 -15.76 -4.66 -12.42
C ALA A 91 -14.89 -5.66 -13.21
N PRO A 92 -14.41 -5.35 -14.44
CA PRO A 92 -13.53 -6.26 -15.19
C PRO A 92 -12.18 -6.55 -14.50
N TYR A 93 -11.71 -5.62 -13.66
CA TYR A 93 -10.41 -5.71 -12.97
C TYR A 93 -10.53 -6.12 -11.50
N ALA A 94 -11.68 -5.88 -10.88
CA ALA A 94 -11.86 -5.98 -9.44
C ALA A 94 -11.49 -7.36 -8.88
N ARG A 95 -11.83 -8.45 -9.58
CA ARG A 95 -11.50 -9.81 -9.14
C ARG A 95 -9.99 -10.08 -9.13
N ALA A 96 -9.27 -9.56 -10.12
CA ALA A 96 -7.83 -9.70 -10.22
C ALA A 96 -7.11 -8.84 -9.17
N LEU A 97 -7.56 -7.59 -8.99
CA LEU A 97 -7.01 -6.67 -7.99
C LEU A 97 -7.27 -7.14 -6.56
N ALA A 98 -8.44 -7.72 -6.28
CA ALA A 98 -8.74 -8.35 -4.99
C ALA A 98 -7.81 -9.53 -4.71
N ARG A 99 -7.49 -10.35 -5.72
CA ARG A 99 -6.52 -11.45 -5.56
C ARG A 99 -5.09 -10.97 -5.38
N PHE A 100 -4.68 -9.91 -6.08
CA PHE A 100 -3.41 -9.25 -5.83
C PHE A 100 -3.33 -8.75 -4.38
N ALA A 101 -4.38 -8.10 -3.89
CA ALA A 101 -4.45 -7.62 -2.51
C ALA A 101 -4.44 -8.77 -1.49
N HIS A 102 -5.15 -9.87 -1.77
CA HIS A 102 -5.07 -11.09 -0.97
C HIS A 102 -3.64 -11.65 -0.93
N ALA A 103 -2.96 -11.77 -2.08
CA ALA A 103 -1.57 -12.25 -2.12
C ALA A 103 -0.62 -11.32 -1.33
N ALA A 104 -0.86 -10.01 -1.37
CA ALA A 104 -0.13 -9.03 -0.56
C ALA A 104 -0.35 -9.21 0.95
N VAL A 105 -1.59 -9.49 1.37
CA VAL A 105 -1.95 -9.71 2.78
C VAL A 105 -1.48 -11.08 3.27
N ALA A 106 -1.61 -12.13 2.47
CA ALA A 106 -1.18 -13.49 2.84
C ALA A 106 0.35 -13.70 2.77
N GLY A 107 1.06 -12.80 2.08
CA GLY A 107 2.51 -12.86 1.92
C GLY A 107 3.32 -12.59 3.20
N ARG A 108 4.63 -12.86 3.14
CA ARG A 108 5.56 -12.52 4.23
C ARG A 108 5.58 -11.00 4.43
N GLY A 109 5.16 -10.53 5.61
CA GLY A 109 4.96 -9.10 5.87
C GLY A 109 3.49 -8.69 6.05
N ALA A 110 2.56 -9.65 5.95
CA ALA A 110 1.12 -9.55 6.22
C ALA A 110 0.70 -8.48 7.24
N GLY A 111 1.33 -8.47 8.42
CA GLY A 111 1.02 -7.51 9.50
C GLY A 111 1.37 -6.04 9.21
N ARG A 112 1.78 -5.71 7.98
CA ARG A 112 2.08 -4.35 7.51
C ARG A 112 1.26 -3.94 6.29
N VAL A 113 0.46 -4.83 5.72
CA VAL A 113 -0.44 -4.54 4.59
C VAL A 113 -1.83 -4.28 5.14
N GLU A 114 -2.45 -3.21 4.65
CA GLU A 114 -3.81 -2.82 5.00
C GLU A 114 -4.58 -2.62 3.71
N VAL A 115 -5.77 -3.21 3.60
CA VAL A 115 -6.59 -3.17 2.39
C VAL A 115 -7.96 -2.59 2.70
N PHE A 116 -8.38 -1.66 1.86
CA PHE A 116 -9.69 -1.03 1.89
C PHE A 116 -10.33 -1.09 0.51
N ALA A 117 -11.64 -1.31 0.48
CA ALA A 117 -12.48 -1.12 -0.68
C ALA A 117 -13.10 0.29 -0.65
N LEU A 118 -13.05 0.97 -1.80
CA LEU A 118 -13.63 2.28 -2.08
C LEU A 118 -14.82 2.10 -3.02
N GLY A 119 -16.04 2.34 -2.53
CA GLY A 119 -17.24 2.44 -3.36
C GLY A 119 -18.06 3.66 -2.94
N THR A 120 -19.33 3.43 -2.61
CA THR A 120 -20.21 4.41 -1.93
C THR A 120 -19.74 4.73 -0.51
N ARG A 121 -19.04 3.78 0.13
CA ARG A 121 -18.45 3.88 1.46
C ARG A 121 -17.07 3.23 1.51
N LEU A 122 -16.22 3.69 2.41
CA LEU A 122 -14.92 3.07 2.69
C LEU A 122 -15.11 1.86 3.60
N THR A 123 -14.64 0.68 3.17
CA THR A 123 -14.71 -0.56 3.95
C THR A 123 -13.31 -1.16 4.10
N ARG A 124 -12.84 -1.39 5.33
CA ARG A 124 -11.57 -2.11 5.57
C ARG A 124 -11.80 -3.62 5.41
N ILE A 125 -11.11 -4.25 4.46
CA ILE A 125 -11.29 -5.67 4.10
C ILE A 125 -10.05 -6.53 4.40
N THR A 126 -9.11 -6.00 5.18
CA THR A 126 -7.81 -6.67 5.45
C THR A 126 -7.98 -8.01 6.16
N ARG A 127 -8.96 -8.11 7.05
CA ARG A 127 -9.21 -9.33 7.82
C ARG A 127 -9.79 -10.42 6.94
N GLU A 128 -10.73 -10.04 6.08
CA GLU A 128 -11.42 -10.89 5.12
C GLU A 128 -10.42 -11.47 4.10
N LEU A 129 -9.42 -10.67 3.70
CA LEU A 129 -8.36 -11.10 2.79
C LEU A 129 -7.21 -11.89 3.45
N SER A 130 -7.22 -12.09 4.77
CA SER A 130 -6.17 -12.82 5.50
C SER A 130 -6.32 -14.35 5.45
N THR A 131 -7.45 -14.87 4.96
CA THR A 131 -7.70 -16.32 4.84
C THR A 131 -6.73 -16.96 3.86
N HIS A 132 -6.30 -18.20 4.07
CA HIS A 132 -5.34 -18.88 3.18
C HIS A 132 -5.89 -19.21 1.80
N ASP A 133 -7.21 -19.46 1.70
CA ASP A 133 -7.88 -19.73 0.43
C ASP A 133 -8.26 -18.40 -0.26
N PRO A 134 -7.72 -18.14 -1.47
CA PRO A 134 -8.03 -16.93 -2.23
C PRO A 134 -9.52 -16.79 -2.56
N ASP A 135 -10.22 -17.89 -2.86
CA ASP A 135 -11.62 -17.82 -3.26
C ASP A 135 -12.53 -17.53 -2.06
N ALA A 136 -12.26 -18.16 -0.92
CA ALA A 136 -12.91 -17.81 0.35
C ALA A 136 -12.62 -16.36 0.78
N ALA A 137 -11.38 -15.88 0.60
CA ALA A 137 -11.00 -14.50 0.89
C ALA A 137 -11.80 -13.49 0.05
N LEU A 138 -11.94 -13.75 -1.26
CA LEU A 138 -12.73 -12.92 -2.16
C LEU A 138 -14.22 -12.94 -1.81
N ALA A 139 -14.78 -14.12 -1.51
CA ALA A 139 -16.17 -14.25 -1.09
C ALA A 139 -16.45 -13.47 0.21
N ALA A 140 -15.55 -13.57 1.20
CA ALA A 140 -15.66 -12.83 2.44
C ALA A 140 -15.57 -11.30 2.23
N ALA A 141 -14.65 -10.85 1.37
CA ALA A 141 -14.53 -9.44 1.02
C ALA A 141 -15.79 -8.93 0.28
N ALA A 142 -16.31 -9.71 -0.68
CA ALA A 142 -17.53 -9.36 -1.40
C ALA A 142 -18.75 -9.25 -0.47
N ALA A 143 -18.86 -10.12 0.53
CA ALA A 143 -19.97 -10.10 1.48
C ALA A 143 -20.03 -8.83 2.36
N VAL A 144 -18.88 -8.19 2.63
CA VAL A 144 -18.83 -6.97 3.44
C VAL A 144 -18.89 -5.68 2.62
N VAL A 145 -18.52 -5.77 1.33
CA VAL A 145 -18.60 -4.67 0.36
C VAL A 145 -19.99 -4.70 -0.28
N THR A 146 -20.90 -3.91 0.28
CA THR A 146 -22.34 -3.93 -0.07
C THR A 146 -22.68 -3.24 -1.39
N ASP A 147 -21.75 -2.49 -1.99
CA ASP A 147 -22.05 -1.61 -3.13
C ASP A 147 -21.02 -1.73 -4.26
N TRP A 148 -21.15 -2.78 -5.08
CA TRP A 148 -20.34 -2.95 -6.30
C TRP A 148 -20.85 -2.10 -7.49
N ASP A 149 -22.07 -1.56 -7.41
CA ASP A 149 -22.75 -0.94 -8.57
C ASP A 149 -23.28 0.49 -8.30
N GLY A 150 -23.13 1.02 -7.07
CA GLY A 150 -23.69 2.32 -6.65
C GLY A 150 -22.94 3.57 -7.15
N GLY A 151 -21.85 3.40 -7.90
CA GLY A 151 -20.87 4.44 -8.20
C GLY A 151 -19.85 4.65 -7.08
N THR A 152 -18.85 5.50 -7.34
CA THR A 152 -17.75 5.75 -6.40
C THR A 152 -17.69 7.22 -6.01
N ARG A 153 -17.52 7.46 -4.70
CA ARG A 153 -17.22 8.77 -4.12
C ARG A 153 -15.78 8.77 -3.64
N LEU A 154 -14.82 8.84 -4.57
CA LEU A 154 -13.39 8.69 -4.28
C LEU A 154 -12.91 9.75 -3.27
N GLY A 155 -13.31 11.01 -3.47
CA GLY A 155 -12.99 12.09 -2.55
C GLY A 155 -13.50 11.85 -1.11
N ASP A 156 -14.77 11.49 -0.96
CA ASP A 156 -15.38 11.24 0.36
C ASP A 156 -14.79 9.99 1.04
N GLY A 157 -14.56 8.93 0.27
CA GLY A 157 -13.90 7.71 0.75
C GLY A 157 -12.47 7.98 1.22
N LEU A 158 -11.72 8.80 0.49
CA LEU A 158 -10.37 9.18 0.87
C LEU A 158 -10.34 10.11 2.09
N ARG A 159 -11.30 11.05 2.20
CA ARG A 159 -11.49 11.86 3.41
C ARG A 159 -11.71 10.97 4.63
N THR A 160 -12.65 10.04 4.50
CA THR A 160 -12.98 9.07 5.56
C THR A 160 -11.75 8.25 5.96
N PHE A 161 -10.95 7.80 4.97
CA PHE A 161 -9.71 7.10 5.23
C PHE A 161 -8.72 7.97 6.01
N ASN A 162 -8.48 9.19 5.53
CA ASN A 162 -7.55 10.12 6.16
C ASN A 162 -7.95 10.42 7.61
N ASP A 163 -9.24 10.68 7.87
CA ASP A 163 -9.75 11.06 9.19
C ASP A 163 -9.73 9.88 10.17
N GLN A 164 -10.21 8.71 9.75
CA GLN A 164 -10.38 7.57 10.65
C GLN A 164 -9.10 6.74 10.81
N TRP A 165 -8.26 6.67 9.78
CA TRP A 165 -7.11 5.76 9.72
C TRP A 165 -5.79 6.49 9.47
N GLY A 166 -5.80 7.52 8.61
CA GLY A 166 -4.63 8.33 8.28
C GLY A 166 -4.05 9.05 9.50
N VAL A 167 -4.89 9.82 10.21
CA VAL A 167 -4.54 10.52 11.46
C VAL A 167 -4.11 9.54 12.56
N ARG A 168 -4.71 8.35 12.60
CA ARG A 168 -4.35 7.28 13.54
C ARG A 168 -3.04 6.54 13.17
N GLY A 169 -2.39 6.95 12.08
CA GLY A 169 -1.03 6.56 11.73
C GLY A 169 -0.90 5.38 10.77
N LEU A 170 -2.00 4.91 10.16
CA LEU A 170 -1.90 3.90 9.09
C LEU A 170 -1.19 4.46 7.86
N ALA A 171 -1.55 5.69 7.46
CA ALA A 171 -0.94 6.36 6.32
C ALA A 171 0.48 6.89 6.63
N ARG A 172 0.81 7.13 7.92
CA ARG A 172 2.06 7.80 8.29
C ARG A 172 3.28 7.00 7.86
N SER A 173 4.03 7.60 6.93
CA SER A 173 5.23 7.05 6.29
C SER A 173 4.98 5.68 5.65
N ALA A 174 3.74 5.41 5.22
CA ALA A 174 3.33 4.23 4.47
C ALA A 174 3.46 4.47 2.96
N VAL A 175 3.58 3.39 2.18
CA VAL A 175 3.32 3.44 0.74
C VAL A 175 1.81 3.23 0.57
N VAL A 176 1.12 4.22 0.00
CA VAL A 176 -0.32 4.15 -0.23
C VAL A 176 -0.55 3.98 -1.72
N VAL A 177 -1.28 2.93 -2.09
CA VAL A 177 -1.57 2.56 -3.48
C VAL A 177 -3.07 2.69 -3.69
N LEU A 178 -3.47 3.60 -4.59
CA LEU A 178 -4.84 3.77 -5.03
C LEU A 178 -5.01 3.01 -6.35
N LEU A 179 -5.87 2.00 -6.37
CA LEU A 179 -6.18 1.21 -7.56
C LEU A 179 -7.56 1.62 -8.04
N SER A 180 -7.62 2.53 -9.02
CA SER A 180 -8.86 3.14 -9.50
C SER A 180 -8.68 3.68 -10.91
N ASP A 181 -9.76 3.70 -11.69
CA ASP A 181 -9.82 4.36 -12.98
C ASP A 181 -9.99 5.89 -12.90
N GLY A 182 -10.22 6.42 -11.68
CA GLY A 182 -10.35 7.85 -11.41
C GLY A 182 -11.73 8.42 -11.70
N TRP A 183 -12.73 7.58 -11.95
CA TRP A 183 -14.10 8.02 -12.15
C TRP A 183 -14.77 8.35 -10.81
N ASP A 184 -14.85 9.65 -10.48
CA ASP A 184 -15.53 10.14 -9.28
C ASP A 184 -16.78 10.94 -9.69
N ARG A 185 -17.93 10.63 -9.06
CA ARG A 185 -19.17 11.42 -9.20
C ARG A 185 -19.20 12.62 -8.24
N GLY A 186 -18.24 12.71 -7.31
CA GLY A 186 -18.10 13.79 -6.34
C GLY A 186 -17.39 15.03 -6.88
N ASP A 187 -17.13 15.99 -5.99
CA ASP A 187 -16.36 17.20 -6.28
C ASP A 187 -14.86 16.86 -6.44
N PRO A 188 -14.26 17.10 -7.63
CA PRO A 188 -12.83 16.89 -7.85
C PRO A 188 -11.92 17.66 -6.88
N GLY A 189 -12.38 18.82 -6.38
CA GLY A 189 -11.65 19.62 -5.40
C GLY A 189 -11.48 18.89 -4.06
N VAL A 190 -12.47 18.08 -3.66
CA VAL A 190 -12.38 17.25 -2.46
C VAL A 190 -11.32 16.17 -2.65
N LEU A 191 -11.33 15.46 -3.78
CA LEU A 191 -10.34 14.43 -4.05
C LEU A 191 -8.92 15.01 -4.09
N ALA A 192 -8.71 16.14 -4.78
CA ALA A 192 -7.41 16.82 -4.81
C ALA A 192 -6.92 17.18 -3.41
N ALA A 193 -7.77 17.80 -2.59
CA ALA A 193 -7.42 18.20 -1.23
C ALA A 193 -7.04 16.99 -0.34
N GLU A 194 -7.79 15.89 -0.46
CA GLU A 194 -7.52 14.69 0.34
C GLU A 194 -6.29 13.90 -0.14
N VAL A 195 -5.99 13.88 -1.44
CA VAL A 195 -4.74 13.31 -1.97
C VAL A 195 -3.55 14.17 -1.53
N ALA A 196 -3.66 15.50 -1.59
CA ALA A 196 -2.63 16.42 -1.10
C ALA A 196 -2.38 16.23 0.41
N ARG A 197 -3.44 16.05 1.20
CA ARG A 197 -3.35 15.72 2.63
C ARG A 197 -2.67 14.38 2.87
N LEU A 198 -3.03 13.36 2.08
CA LEU A 198 -2.41 12.04 2.16
C LEU A 198 -0.91 12.10 1.83
N ARG A 199 -0.53 12.81 0.76
CA ARG A 199 0.87 12.99 0.32
C ARG A 199 1.76 13.54 1.43
N ARG A 200 1.27 14.50 2.23
CA ARG A 200 2.02 15.11 3.34
C ARG A 200 2.41 14.14 4.45
N VAL A 201 1.67 13.03 4.61
CA VAL A 201 1.92 12.06 5.69
C VAL A 201 2.45 10.72 5.19
N ALA A 202 2.13 10.34 3.96
CA ALA A 202 2.61 9.13 3.32
C ALA A 202 4.12 9.20 3.04
N HIS A 203 4.72 8.04 2.84
CA HIS A 203 6.05 7.97 2.24
C HIS A 203 5.98 8.15 0.73
N ARG A 204 4.97 7.52 0.12
CA ARG A 204 4.70 7.56 -1.31
C ARG A 204 3.20 7.34 -1.54
N VAL A 205 2.62 8.08 -2.47
CA VAL A 205 1.25 7.89 -2.98
C VAL A 205 1.34 7.48 -4.44
N VAL A 206 0.97 6.23 -4.71
CA VAL A 206 0.97 5.63 -6.05
C VAL A 206 -0.46 5.48 -6.50
N TRP A 207 -0.77 5.95 -7.70
CA TRP A 207 -2.05 5.67 -8.34
C TRP A 207 -1.84 4.69 -9.49
N VAL A 208 -2.63 3.62 -9.47
CA VAL A 208 -2.63 2.53 -10.43
C VAL A 208 -3.95 2.60 -11.19
N ASN A 209 -3.88 2.92 -12.48
CA ASN A 209 -5.06 2.98 -13.34
C ASN A 209 -4.97 1.89 -14.42
N PRO A 210 -5.86 0.88 -14.42
CA PRO A 210 -5.89 -0.14 -15.47
C PRO A 210 -6.07 0.46 -16.87
N LEU A 211 -6.88 1.51 -17.03
CA LEU A 211 -7.17 2.11 -18.33
C LEU A 211 -5.96 2.83 -18.96
N ARG A 212 -4.92 3.13 -18.17
CA ARG A 212 -3.72 3.88 -18.60
C ARG A 212 -2.98 3.25 -19.77
N ALA A 213 -3.08 1.93 -19.94
CA ALA A 213 -2.39 1.23 -21.03
C ALA A 213 -3.12 1.28 -22.37
N SER A 214 -4.34 1.82 -22.41
CA SER A 214 -5.10 1.97 -23.65
C SER A 214 -4.45 3.01 -24.56
N PRO A 215 -4.29 2.75 -25.86
CA PRO A 215 -3.82 3.75 -26.81
C PRO A 215 -4.70 5.00 -26.77
N GLY A 216 -4.08 6.18 -26.67
CA GLY A 216 -4.81 7.45 -26.57
C GLY A 216 -5.45 7.73 -25.21
N TYR A 217 -5.10 6.97 -24.15
CA TYR A 217 -5.55 7.28 -22.81
C TYR A 217 -5.08 8.68 -22.38
N GLU A 218 -6.04 9.53 -22.06
CA GLU A 218 -5.83 10.80 -21.38
C GLU A 218 -6.57 10.76 -20.04
N PRO A 219 -5.99 11.31 -18.96
CA PRO A 219 -6.61 11.35 -17.63
C PRO A 219 -7.73 12.40 -17.58
N LEU A 220 -8.73 12.30 -18.45
CA LEU A 220 -9.83 13.25 -18.62
C LEU A 220 -10.86 13.19 -17.49
N ALA A 221 -10.86 12.11 -16.71
CA ALA A 221 -11.69 12.04 -15.52
C ALA A 221 -11.30 13.17 -14.55
N ARG A 222 -12.24 14.07 -14.26
CA ARG A 222 -11.99 15.30 -13.50
C ARG A 222 -11.32 15.02 -12.15
N GLY A 223 -11.75 13.95 -11.46
CA GLY A 223 -11.15 13.51 -10.21
C GLY A 223 -9.68 13.10 -10.36
N MET A 224 -9.37 12.29 -11.37
CA MET A 224 -7.98 11.91 -11.69
C MET A 224 -7.13 13.14 -11.98
N ALA A 225 -7.57 14.00 -12.91
CA ALA A 225 -6.83 15.19 -13.31
C ALA A 225 -6.50 16.08 -12.10
N ALA A 226 -7.44 16.23 -11.16
CA ALA A 226 -7.27 17.02 -9.95
C ALA A 226 -6.31 16.36 -8.93
N ALA A 227 -6.26 15.02 -8.89
CA ALA A 227 -5.37 14.27 -8.01
C ALA A 227 -3.91 14.19 -8.51
N LEU A 228 -3.71 14.16 -9.83
CA LEU A 228 -2.41 13.93 -10.48
C LEU A 228 -1.25 14.76 -9.91
N PRO A 229 -1.38 16.09 -9.69
CA PRO A 229 -0.29 16.92 -9.15
C PRO A 229 0.20 16.51 -7.76
N HIS A 230 -0.59 15.72 -7.05
CA HIS A 230 -0.32 15.30 -5.68
C HIS A 230 0.20 13.86 -5.58
N LEU A 231 0.33 13.14 -6.70
CA LEU A 231 0.83 11.76 -6.73
C LEU A 231 2.35 11.71 -6.85
N ASP A 232 2.97 10.71 -6.25
CA ASP A 232 4.40 10.45 -6.46
C ASP A 232 4.62 9.60 -7.71
N SER A 233 3.64 8.78 -8.09
CA SER A 233 3.73 7.93 -9.28
C SER A 233 2.33 7.59 -9.80
N PHE A 234 2.20 7.60 -11.12
CA PHE A 234 0.99 7.23 -11.84
C PHE A 234 1.34 6.13 -12.85
N VAL A 235 0.86 4.91 -12.60
CA VAL A 235 1.26 3.70 -13.33
C VAL A 235 0.05 2.91 -13.85
N ASP A 236 0.30 1.99 -14.75
CA ASP A 236 -0.72 1.08 -15.27
C ASP A 236 -0.98 -0.09 -14.30
N GLY A 237 -2.14 -0.74 -14.46
CA GLY A 237 -2.57 -1.87 -13.62
C GLY A 237 -3.40 -2.91 -14.35
N HIS A 238 -3.35 -2.93 -15.68
CA HIS A 238 -4.21 -3.75 -16.52
C HIS A 238 -3.76 -5.20 -16.67
N SER A 239 -2.49 -5.51 -16.40
CA SER A 239 -1.89 -6.81 -16.68
C SER A 239 -1.08 -7.34 -15.49
N VAL A 240 -0.66 -8.61 -15.54
CA VAL A 240 0.22 -9.20 -14.52
C VAL A 240 1.57 -8.47 -14.52
N ALA A 241 2.10 -8.12 -15.68
CA ALA A 241 3.35 -7.39 -15.83
C ALA A 241 3.28 -5.98 -15.21
N SER A 242 2.13 -5.30 -15.33
CA SER A 242 1.87 -4.04 -14.64
C SER A 242 1.91 -4.20 -13.12
N LEU A 243 1.28 -5.25 -12.59
CA LEU A 243 1.29 -5.53 -11.16
C LEU A 243 2.69 -5.95 -10.65
N GLU A 244 3.47 -6.67 -11.45
CA GLU A 244 4.89 -6.95 -11.16
C GLU A 244 5.72 -5.67 -11.09
N SER A 245 5.44 -4.70 -11.97
CA SER A 245 6.08 -3.38 -11.97
C SER A 245 5.68 -2.55 -10.76
N LEU A 246 4.39 -2.59 -10.38
CA LEU A 246 3.89 -1.98 -9.14
C LEU A 246 4.59 -2.54 -7.89
N VAL A 247 4.79 -3.86 -7.81
CA VAL A 247 5.48 -4.50 -6.68
C VAL A 247 6.91 -3.98 -6.54
N ARG A 248 7.62 -3.80 -7.66
CA ARG A 248 8.97 -3.21 -7.69
C ARG A 248 8.94 -1.76 -7.23
N LEU A 249 8.04 -0.95 -7.78
CA LEU A 249 7.86 0.47 -7.42
C LEU A 249 7.57 0.67 -5.93
N VAL A 250 6.73 -0.20 -5.34
CA VAL A 250 6.41 -0.19 -3.91
C VAL A 250 7.64 -0.50 -3.06
N GLY A 251 8.62 -1.22 -3.61
CA GLY A 251 9.87 -1.61 -2.94
C GLY A 251 11.02 -0.62 -3.07
N GLU A 252 10.91 0.37 -3.96
CA GLU A 252 11.94 1.38 -4.17
C GLU A 252 12.02 2.36 -2.98
N ASP A 253 13.23 2.62 -2.51
CA ASP A 253 13.48 3.77 -1.64
C ASP A 253 13.26 5.04 -2.47
N GLY A 254 12.22 5.81 -2.14
CA GLY A 254 11.94 7.08 -2.82
C GLY A 254 13.17 7.99 -2.79
N SER A 255 13.59 8.46 -3.96
CA SER A 255 14.69 9.43 -4.15
C SER A 255 14.32 10.81 -3.61
#